data_AF-A0A6J2DF08-F1
#
_entry.id   AF-A0A6J2DF08-F1
#
_cell.length_a   1.000
_cell.length_b   1.000
_cell.length_c   1.000
_cell.angle_alpha   90.00
_cell.angle_beta   90.00
_cell.angle_gamma   90.00
#
_symmetry.space_group_name_H-M   'P 1'
#
loop_
_entity.id
_entity.type
_entity.pdbx_description
1 polymer ?
#
loop_
_entity_poly.entity_id
_entity_poly.type
_entity_poly.pdbx_seq_one_letter_code
_entity_poly.pdbx_strand_id
1 'polypeptide(L)'
;MKMGHFDMVTMLLAAMILMDIFQVKAEMLDMADNAFDDEYLKCTDKMEVKYVPQLLKEEKASHQLLKDVWENAEARWEAQKTRIFLPMSFKDNHGIALMAYVSEAQEQTPFYHMFNEAVKTAGLSRKDYIYDFQFKAFHFYLTKALQLLRRPCEDSYKTVVYSISQDVSFTFGGLNQARFGHFTLAYSAKPQAANDQHILLTIHTCFGVAIENFFDKESERIILIPLNEIFNVSQDGASNNLILQSTNKTCSHYECAFLGGLKTENCVENTEHHLPIYIYSPGEKDQNLEDPEVKSQESTVLFGMTGHEPTQIPGMTIPETFSLPAPGPVPVPGPKTHPSASCGKMLLPPLGTFIILISASAVNLFVAL
;
A
#
# COMPACT_ATOMS: atom_id res chain seq x y z
N MET A 1 54.35 4.14 -23.70
CA MET A 1 53.37 5.26 -23.73
C MET A 1 52.86 5.49 -22.32
N LYS A 2 53.02 6.69 -21.77
CA LYS A 2 52.41 7.06 -20.48
C LYS A 2 50.98 7.51 -20.77
N MET A 3 50.00 6.78 -20.25
CA MET A 3 48.59 7.20 -20.31
C MET A 3 48.47 8.57 -19.63
N GLY A 4 47.87 9.55 -20.29
CA GLY A 4 47.64 10.86 -19.68
C GLY A 4 46.71 10.73 -18.47
N HIS A 5 46.92 11.55 -17.44
CA HIS A 5 46.07 11.55 -16.24
C HIS A 5 44.59 11.74 -16.58
N PHE A 6 44.30 12.54 -17.61
CA PHE A 6 42.94 12.79 -18.11
C PHE A 6 42.31 11.53 -18.75
N ASP A 7 43.05 10.78 -19.55
CA ASP A 7 42.56 9.54 -20.17
C ASP A 7 42.26 8.47 -19.12
N MET A 8 43.09 8.39 -18.07
CA MET A 8 42.89 7.48 -16.95
C MET A 8 41.61 7.81 -16.16
N VAL A 9 41.35 9.10 -15.89
CA VAL A 9 40.14 9.55 -15.19
C VAL A 9 38.89 9.30 -16.03
N THR A 10 38.97 9.56 -17.34
CA THR A 10 37.85 9.36 -18.27
C THR A 10 37.50 7.87 -18.40
N MET A 11 38.50 6.99 -18.46
CA MET A 11 38.29 5.54 -18.48
C MET A 11 37.71 5.00 -17.16
N LEU A 12 38.13 5.54 -16.01
CA LEU A 12 37.55 5.17 -14.71
C LEU A 12 36.10 5.62 -14.59
N LEU A 13 35.77 6.84 -15.03
CA LEU A 13 34.39 7.34 -15.09
C LEU A 13 33.53 6.54 -16.06
N ALA A 14 34.04 6.23 -17.26
CA ALA A 14 33.33 5.38 -18.22
C ALA A 14 33.11 3.97 -17.66
N ALA A 15 34.09 3.39 -16.98
CA ALA A 15 33.95 2.10 -16.32
C ALA A 15 32.94 2.13 -15.16
N MET A 16 32.92 3.19 -14.34
CA MET A 16 31.92 3.36 -13.28
C MET A 16 30.50 3.52 -13.86
N ILE A 17 30.36 4.34 -14.91
CA ILE A 17 29.10 4.53 -15.63
C ILE A 17 28.64 3.20 -16.28
N LEU A 18 29.55 2.44 -16.91
CA LEU A 18 29.23 1.13 -17.48
C LEU A 18 28.86 0.10 -16.41
N MET A 19 29.55 0.10 -15.26
CA MET A 19 29.25 -0.80 -14.14
C MET A 19 27.90 -0.46 -13.47
N ASP A 20 27.49 0.81 -13.46
CA ASP A 20 26.17 1.22 -12.97
C ASP A 20 25.04 0.94 -13.99
N ILE A 21 25.30 1.07 -15.30
CA ILE A 21 24.30 0.81 -16.35
C ILE A 21 23.93 -0.68 -16.47
N PHE A 22 24.86 -1.60 -16.16
CA PHE A 22 24.64 -3.05 -16.31
C PHE A 22 24.28 -3.81 -15.03
N GLN A 23 23.99 -3.12 -13.92
CA GLN A 23 23.38 -3.79 -12.77
C GLN A 23 21.89 -4.03 -13.05
N VAL A 24 21.59 -5.09 -13.81
CA VAL A 24 20.25 -5.70 -13.79
C VAL A 24 20.04 -6.21 -12.38
N LYS A 25 19.37 -5.40 -11.56
CA LYS A 25 19.08 -5.72 -10.17
C LYS A 25 17.91 -6.69 -10.16
N ALA A 26 18.20 -7.99 -10.18
CA ALA A 26 17.20 -9.02 -9.98
C ALA A 26 16.46 -8.75 -8.66
N GLU A 27 15.14 -8.71 -8.71
CA GLU A 27 14.29 -8.53 -7.55
C GLU A 27 14.23 -9.87 -6.81
N MET A 28 14.87 -9.93 -5.63
CA MET A 28 14.75 -11.08 -4.76
C MET A 28 13.45 -10.97 -3.98
N LEU A 29 12.55 -11.92 -4.18
CA LEU A 29 11.35 -12.06 -3.38
C LEU A 29 11.75 -12.63 -2.01
N ASP A 30 11.47 -11.88 -0.94
CA ASP A 30 11.81 -12.21 0.44
C ASP A 30 10.70 -11.72 1.40
N MET A 31 10.98 -11.62 2.70
CA MET A 31 10.02 -11.09 3.68
C MET A 31 9.92 -9.56 3.67
N ALA A 32 10.59 -8.85 2.76
CA ALA A 32 10.52 -7.41 2.55
C ALA A 32 10.79 -6.57 3.81
N ASP A 33 11.83 -6.91 4.59
CA ASP A 33 12.12 -6.28 5.88
C ASP A 33 12.47 -4.78 5.77
N ASN A 34 12.81 -4.31 4.57
CA ASN A 34 13.13 -2.91 4.30
C ASN A 34 11.93 -2.08 3.82
N ALA A 35 10.80 -2.72 3.51
CA ALA A 35 9.61 -2.04 3.08
C ALA A 35 8.95 -1.26 4.24
N PHE A 36 8.45 -0.08 3.95
CA PHE A 36 7.58 0.64 4.88
C PHE A 36 6.16 0.06 4.80
N ASP A 37 5.77 -0.70 5.81
CA ASP A 37 4.62 -1.60 5.80
C ASP A 37 3.54 -1.27 6.85
N ASP A 38 3.44 0.00 7.26
CA ASP A 38 2.49 0.46 8.29
C ASP A 38 1.03 0.26 7.83
N GLU A 39 0.26 -0.47 8.63
CA GLU A 39 -1.17 -0.72 8.41
C GLU A 39 -2.08 0.28 9.13
N TYR A 40 -1.52 1.13 10.01
CA TYR A 40 -2.23 2.17 10.75
C TYR A 40 -3.41 1.66 11.60
N LEU A 41 -3.40 0.41 12.03
CA LEU A 41 -4.52 -0.22 12.73
C LEU A 41 -4.87 0.51 14.03
N LYS A 42 -3.85 0.99 14.77
CA LYS A 42 -4.01 1.63 16.09
C LYS A 42 -4.14 3.15 16.03
N CYS A 43 -4.06 3.75 14.84
CA CYS A 43 -4.10 5.22 14.69
C CYS A 43 -4.87 5.71 13.47
N THR A 44 -5.70 4.87 12.85
CA THR A 44 -6.48 5.23 11.66
C THR A 44 -7.19 6.58 11.83
N ASP A 45 -8.05 6.73 12.85
CA ASP A 45 -8.83 7.97 13.05
C ASP A 45 -7.93 9.19 13.28
N LYS A 46 -6.90 9.02 14.10
CA LYS A 46 -5.98 10.10 14.45
C LYS A 46 -5.17 10.55 13.23
N MET A 47 -4.69 9.61 12.42
CA MET A 47 -3.97 9.92 11.18
C MET A 47 -4.90 10.62 10.19
N GLU A 48 -6.06 10.02 9.89
CA GLU A 48 -6.97 10.46 8.84
C GLU A 48 -7.59 11.83 9.12
N VAL A 49 -7.96 12.10 10.38
CA VAL A 49 -8.62 13.36 10.74
C VAL A 49 -7.61 14.48 10.99
N LYS A 50 -6.46 14.19 11.62
CA LYS A 50 -5.58 15.24 12.13
C LYS A 50 -4.35 15.52 11.27
N TYR A 51 -3.78 14.53 10.61
CA TYR A 51 -2.44 14.64 10.02
C TYR A 51 -2.45 14.48 8.50
N VAL A 52 -3.08 13.42 8.01
CA VAL A 52 -3.04 13.04 6.59
C VAL A 52 -3.54 14.14 5.65
N PRO A 53 -4.61 14.91 5.95
CA PRO A 53 -5.06 15.98 5.05
C PRO A 53 -4.01 17.08 4.84
N GLN A 54 -3.31 17.47 5.90
CA GLN A 54 -2.26 18.47 5.82
C GLN A 54 -1.00 17.90 5.14
N LEU A 55 -0.64 16.65 5.45
CA LEU A 55 0.45 15.95 4.77
C LEU A 55 0.22 15.89 3.26
N LEU A 56 -0.98 15.49 2.81
CA LEU A 56 -1.29 15.43 1.39
C LEU A 56 -1.11 16.80 0.70
N LYS A 57 -1.55 17.88 1.36
CA LYS A 57 -1.38 19.24 0.84
C LYS A 57 0.09 19.62 0.71
N GLU A 58 0.91 19.27 1.69
CA GLU A 58 2.36 19.51 1.69
C GLU A 58 3.05 18.68 0.61
N GLU A 59 2.74 17.38 0.51
CA GLU A 59 3.29 16.46 -0.49
C GLU A 59 2.98 16.92 -1.93
N LYS A 60 1.73 17.30 -2.21
CA LYS A 60 1.32 17.87 -3.50
C LYS A 60 2.01 19.22 -3.79
N ALA A 61 2.26 20.04 -2.77
CA ALA A 61 2.94 21.32 -2.95
C ALA A 61 4.45 21.14 -3.21
N SER A 62 5.07 20.11 -2.64
CA SER A 62 6.50 19.83 -2.81
C SER A 62 6.82 18.98 -4.03
N HIS A 63 5.88 18.17 -4.53
CA HIS A 63 6.14 17.17 -5.55
C HIS A 63 5.18 17.31 -6.74
N GLN A 64 5.62 18.04 -7.78
CA GLN A 64 4.78 18.36 -8.95
C GLN A 64 4.18 17.11 -9.61
N LEU A 65 4.97 16.05 -9.78
CA LEU A 65 4.48 14.79 -10.37
C LEU A 65 3.36 14.15 -9.52
N LEU A 66 3.43 14.22 -8.18
CA LEU A 66 2.37 13.68 -7.33
C LEU A 66 1.11 14.53 -7.47
N LYS A 67 1.27 15.85 -7.56
CA LYS A 67 0.15 16.77 -7.77
C LYS A 67 -0.60 16.46 -9.06
N ASP A 68 0.12 16.31 -10.17
CA ASP A 68 -0.48 16.03 -11.49
C ASP A 68 -1.20 14.67 -11.49
N VAL A 69 -0.55 13.63 -10.94
CA VAL A 69 -1.15 12.30 -10.78
C VAL A 69 -2.42 12.35 -9.93
N TRP A 70 -2.39 13.08 -8.82
CA TRP A 70 -3.55 13.23 -7.93
C TRP A 70 -4.70 13.97 -8.62
N GLU A 71 -4.44 15.09 -9.29
CA GLU A 71 -5.47 15.89 -9.98
C GLU A 71 -6.12 15.10 -11.13
N ASN A 72 -5.33 14.32 -11.87
CA ASN A 72 -5.84 13.43 -12.91
C ASN A 72 -6.74 12.32 -12.32
N ALA A 73 -6.30 11.69 -11.23
CA ALA A 73 -7.08 10.66 -10.56
C ALA A 73 -8.36 11.21 -9.91
N GLU A 74 -8.32 12.43 -9.37
CA GLU A 74 -9.47 13.15 -8.82
C GLU A 74 -10.54 13.38 -9.89
N ALA A 75 -10.16 13.83 -11.09
CA ALA A 75 -11.10 13.99 -12.19
C ALA A 75 -11.77 12.65 -12.60
N ARG A 76 -11.00 11.56 -12.65
CA ARG A 76 -11.53 10.21 -12.93
C ARG A 76 -12.45 9.72 -11.81
N TRP A 77 -12.08 9.98 -10.55
CA TRP A 77 -12.87 9.62 -9.37
C TRP A 77 -14.23 10.29 -9.36
N GLU A 78 -14.29 11.60 -9.60
CA GLU A 78 -15.55 12.34 -9.65
C GLU A 78 -16.50 11.81 -10.73
N ALA A 79 -15.95 11.38 -11.88
CA ALA A 79 -16.74 10.82 -12.98
C ALA A 79 -17.35 9.45 -12.64
N GLN A 80 -16.70 8.67 -11.77
CA GLN A 80 -17.04 7.27 -11.53
C GLN A 80 -17.69 7.01 -10.16
N LYS A 81 -17.40 7.81 -9.12
CA LYS A 81 -17.79 7.51 -7.72
C LYS A 81 -19.28 7.30 -7.49
N THR A 82 -20.12 7.98 -8.28
CA THR A 82 -21.59 7.85 -8.20
C THR A 82 -22.12 6.52 -8.74
N ARG A 83 -21.29 5.76 -9.45
CA ARG A 83 -21.62 4.46 -10.06
C ARG A 83 -21.10 3.26 -9.25
N ILE A 84 -20.34 3.51 -8.18
CA ILE A 84 -19.70 2.46 -7.38
C ILE A 84 -20.41 2.37 -6.02
N PHE A 85 -20.67 1.14 -5.58
CA PHE A 85 -21.11 0.87 -4.21
C PHE A 85 -19.90 0.75 -3.30
N LEU A 86 -19.82 1.61 -2.29
CA LEU A 86 -18.68 1.74 -1.40
C LEU A 86 -19.11 1.61 0.07
N PRO A 87 -18.24 1.10 0.96
CA PRO A 87 -18.47 1.16 2.41
C PRO A 87 -18.65 2.61 2.88
N MET A 88 -19.45 2.85 3.92
CA MET A 88 -19.69 4.21 4.43
C MET A 88 -18.41 4.93 4.90
N SER A 89 -17.43 4.18 5.38
CA SER A 89 -16.13 4.70 5.81
C SER A 89 -15.19 5.03 4.65
N PHE A 90 -15.56 4.69 3.41
CA PHE A 90 -14.76 4.94 2.23
C PHE A 90 -14.96 6.37 1.72
N LYS A 91 -13.96 7.23 1.94
CA LYS A 91 -13.96 8.65 1.54
C LYS A 91 -13.30 8.86 0.17
N ASP A 92 -13.53 10.03 -0.41
CA ASP A 92 -13.01 10.41 -1.74
C ASP A 92 -11.50 10.21 -1.86
N ASN A 93 -10.70 10.64 -0.88
CA ASN A 93 -9.24 10.49 -0.93
C ASN A 93 -8.77 9.01 -0.98
N HIS A 94 -9.54 8.05 -0.46
CA HIS A 94 -9.25 6.62 -0.63
C HIS A 94 -9.41 6.21 -2.09
N GLY A 95 -10.51 6.65 -2.73
CA GLY A 95 -10.79 6.37 -4.14
C GLY A 95 -9.78 7.02 -5.07
N ILE A 96 -9.43 8.28 -4.80
CA ILE A 96 -8.43 9.04 -5.59
C ILE A 96 -7.06 8.38 -5.51
N ALA A 97 -6.58 8.03 -4.30
CA ALA A 97 -5.29 7.36 -4.15
C ALA A 97 -5.25 6.00 -4.86
N LEU A 98 -6.34 5.23 -4.77
CA LEU A 98 -6.49 3.96 -5.47
C LEU A 98 -6.45 4.13 -6.99
N MET A 99 -7.24 5.06 -7.52
CA MET A 99 -7.28 5.34 -8.96
C MET A 99 -5.95 5.85 -9.50
N ALA A 100 -5.29 6.73 -8.74
CA ALA A 100 -3.96 7.23 -9.04
C ALA A 100 -2.97 6.06 -9.16
N TYR A 101 -2.82 5.27 -8.10
CA TYR A 101 -1.83 4.19 -8.09
C TYR A 101 -2.02 3.22 -9.25
N VAL A 102 -3.25 2.78 -9.49
CA VAL A 102 -3.54 1.77 -10.51
C VAL A 102 -3.34 2.32 -11.92
N SER A 103 -3.76 3.55 -12.20
CA SER A 103 -3.55 4.17 -13.52
C SER A 103 -2.05 4.29 -13.82
N GLU A 104 -1.28 4.78 -12.85
CA GLU A 104 0.17 4.94 -13.00
C GLU A 104 0.89 3.58 -13.12
N ALA A 105 0.39 2.55 -12.44
CA ALA A 105 0.92 1.20 -12.49
C ALA A 105 0.63 0.49 -13.83
N GLN A 106 -0.56 0.69 -14.41
CA GLN A 106 -0.89 0.14 -15.74
C GLN A 106 -0.03 0.76 -16.83
N GLU A 107 0.22 2.07 -16.73
CA GLU A 107 1.04 2.82 -17.69
C GLU A 107 2.55 2.71 -17.42
N GLN A 108 2.97 2.05 -16.33
CA GLN A 108 4.38 1.94 -15.89
C GLN A 108 5.09 3.30 -15.85
N THR A 109 4.42 4.28 -15.25
CA THR A 109 4.90 5.67 -15.28
C THR A 109 6.09 5.89 -14.34
N PRO A 110 6.85 6.99 -14.51
CA PRO A 110 7.88 7.37 -13.56
C PRO A 110 7.37 7.54 -12.11
N PHE A 111 6.10 7.93 -11.92
CA PHE A 111 5.53 8.05 -10.58
C PHE A 111 5.38 6.68 -9.91
N TYR A 112 4.87 5.69 -10.64
CA TYR A 112 4.72 4.32 -10.14
C TYR A 112 6.06 3.75 -9.65
N HIS A 113 7.10 3.84 -10.48
CA HIS A 113 8.44 3.36 -10.10
C HIS A 113 9.00 4.11 -8.90
N MET A 114 8.89 5.44 -8.89
CA MET A 114 9.38 6.28 -7.79
C MET A 114 8.69 5.96 -6.46
N PHE A 115 7.36 5.83 -6.47
CA PHE A 115 6.60 5.52 -5.28
C PHE A 115 6.93 4.12 -4.73
N ASN A 116 6.98 3.09 -5.58
CA ASN A 116 7.29 1.74 -5.13
C ASN A 116 8.72 1.62 -4.60
N GLU A 117 9.72 2.25 -5.22
CA GLU A 117 11.08 2.27 -4.70
C GLU A 117 11.18 3.01 -3.35
N ALA A 118 10.43 4.11 -3.19
CA ALA A 118 10.36 4.81 -1.92
C ALA A 118 9.73 3.92 -0.82
N VAL A 119 8.66 3.17 -1.13
CA VAL A 119 8.04 2.23 -0.20
C VAL A 119 9.00 1.11 0.18
N LYS A 120 9.70 0.51 -0.79
CA LYS A 120 10.67 -0.58 -0.58
C LYS A 120 11.85 -0.23 0.32
N THR A 121 12.18 1.05 0.45
CA THR A 121 13.39 1.51 1.16
C THR A 121 13.10 2.33 2.41
N ALA A 122 11.94 2.97 2.50
CA ALA A 122 11.57 3.81 3.65
C ALA A 122 11.43 3.04 4.97
N GLY A 123 11.31 1.71 4.92
CA GLY A 123 11.23 0.84 6.09
C GLY A 123 12.58 0.47 6.70
N LEU A 124 13.71 0.90 6.13
CA LEU A 124 15.05 0.69 6.70
C LEU A 124 15.13 1.18 8.15
N SER A 125 14.62 2.39 8.42
CA SER A 125 14.48 2.93 9.76
C SER A 125 13.35 3.95 9.84
N ARG A 126 12.89 4.23 11.07
CA ARG A 126 11.96 5.33 11.31
C ARG A 126 12.51 6.68 10.82
N LYS A 127 13.83 6.88 10.84
CA LYS A 127 14.45 8.12 10.34
C LYS A 127 14.21 8.25 8.84
N ASP A 128 14.47 7.20 8.07
CA ASP A 128 14.30 7.17 6.62
C ASP A 128 12.82 7.41 6.27
N TYR A 129 11.89 6.77 6.99
CA TYR A 129 10.47 7.09 6.88
C TYR A 129 10.13 8.56 7.18
N ILE A 130 10.61 9.12 8.30
CA ILE A 130 10.23 10.48 8.71
C ILE A 130 10.78 11.54 7.76
N TYR A 131 12.03 11.39 7.31
CA TYR A 131 12.73 12.46 6.58
C TYR A 131 12.81 12.23 5.08
N ASP A 132 12.86 10.99 4.59
CA ASP A 132 13.13 10.70 3.18
C ASP A 132 11.89 10.20 2.43
N PHE A 133 10.92 9.58 3.13
CA PHE A 133 9.69 9.11 2.51
C PHE A 133 8.69 10.25 2.23
N GLN A 134 8.54 10.64 0.97
CA GLN A 134 7.75 11.81 0.56
C GLN A 134 6.26 11.52 0.31
N PHE A 135 5.81 10.28 0.50
CA PHE A 135 4.47 9.81 0.11
C PHE A 135 3.66 9.28 1.30
N LYS A 136 3.76 9.93 2.47
CA LYS A 136 3.13 9.49 3.73
C LYS A 136 1.61 9.49 3.61
N ALA A 137 1.03 10.56 3.07
CA ALA A 137 -0.42 10.66 2.92
C ALA A 137 -0.94 9.77 1.80
N PHE A 138 -0.23 9.73 0.66
CA PHE A 138 -0.57 8.84 -0.44
C PHE A 138 -0.56 7.36 -0.02
N HIS A 139 0.50 6.92 0.66
CA HIS A 139 0.60 5.57 1.22
C HIS A 139 -0.54 5.27 2.20
N PHE A 140 -0.81 6.19 3.14
CA PHE A 140 -1.92 6.03 4.09
C PHE A 140 -3.26 5.81 3.38
N TYR A 141 -3.61 6.69 2.44
CA TYR A 141 -4.90 6.58 1.74
C TYR A 141 -5.00 5.30 0.91
N LEU A 142 -3.93 4.89 0.24
CA LEU A 142 -3.90 3.65 -0.54
C LEU A 142 -4.04 2.40 0.34
N THR A 143 -3.30 2.33 1.46
CA THR A 143 -3.42 1.25 2.45
C THR A 143 -4.84 1.17 3.01
N LYS A 144 -5.42 2.31 3.42
CA LYS A 144 -6.78 2.35 3.94
C LYS A 144 -7.82 1.99 2.90
N ALA A 145 -7.65 2.40 1.64
CA ALA A 145 -8.55 2.04 0.55
C ALA A 145 -8.65 0.51 0.41
N LEU A 146 -7.51 -0.18 0.39
CA LEU A 146 -7.48 -1.64 0.29
C LEU A 146 -8.09 -2.33 1.51
N GLN A 147 -7.76 -1.87 2.72
CA GLN A 147 -8.34 -2.42 3.95
C GLN A 147 -9.86 -2.28 3.98
N LEU A 148 -10.41 -1.16 3.50
CA LEU A 148 -11.84 -0.89 3.47
C LEU A 148 -12.59 -1.66 2.36
N LEU A 149 -11.93 -1.97 1.25
CA LEU A 149 -12.56 -2.70 0.13
C LEU A 149 -12.39 -4.22 0.23
N ARG A 150 -11.54 -4.68 1.15
CA ARG A 150 -11.26 -6.10 1.37
C ARG A 150 -12.53 -6.90 1.67
N ARG A 151 -12.56 -8.13 1.16
CA ARG A 151 -13.57 -9.14 1.46
C ARG A 151 -13.01 -10.22 2.38
N PRO A 152 -13.87 -11.00 3.08
CA PRO A 152 -13.44 -12.18 3.82
C PRO A 152 -12.61 -13.10 2.91
N CYS A 153 -11.54 -13.69 3.45
CA CYS A 153 -10.66 -14.49 2.60
C CYS A 153 -11.37 -15.73 2.00
N GLU A 154 -12.38 -16.28 2.68
CA GLU A 154 -13.20 -17.38 2.14
C GLU A 154 -13.85 -17.04 0.79
N ASP A 155 -14.10 -15.76 0.53
CA ASP A 155 -14.60 -15.26 -0.75
C ASP A 155 -13.45 -14.96 -1.74
N SER A 156 -12.30 -14.52 -1.24
CA SER A 156 -11.12 -14.16 -2.05
C SER A 156 -10.34 -15.37 -2.60
N TYR A 157 -10.13 -16.43 -1.79
CA TYR A 157 -9.33 -17.63 -2.17
C TYR A 157 -9.83 -18.34 -3.44
N LYS A 158 -11.07 -18.07 -3.86
CA LYS A 158 -11.69 -18.67 -5.03
C LYS A 158 -11.11 -18.15 -6.36
N THR A 159 -10.35 -17.06 -6.33
CA THR A 159 -9.84 -16.43 -7.56
C THR A 159 -8.32 -16.51 -7.63
N VAL A 160 -7.82 -17.23 -8.63
CA VAL A 160 -6.40 -17.21 -9.01
C VAL A 160 -6.15 -15.95 -9.84
N VAL A 161 -5.06 -15.27 -9.54
CA VAL A 161 -4.62 -14.08 -10.29
C VAL A 161 -3.16 -14.25 -10.73
N TYR A 162 -2.79 -13.50 -11.75
CA TYR A 162 -1.51 -13.62 -12.43
C TYR A 162 -0.79 -12.29 -12.44
N SER A 163 0.51 -12.32 -12.21
CA SER A 163 1.40 -11.18 -12.42
C SER A 163 2.63 -11.63 -13.20
N ILE A 164 3.21 -10.72 -13.98
CA ILE A 164 4.41 -10.99 -14.77
C ILE A 164 5.52 -10.13 -14.22
N SER A 165 6.67 -10.73 -13.92
CA SER A 165 7.89 -10.01 -13.59
C SER A 165 9.01 -10.38 -14.55
N GLN A 166 9.90 -9.44 -14.85
CA GLN A 166 11.03 -9.65 -15.75
C GLN A 166 12.19 -10.36 -15.05
N ASP A 167 12.45 -10.03 -13.77
CA ASP A 167 13.67 -10.47 -13.07
C ASP A 167 13.40 -10.83 -11.60
N VAL A 168 12.31 -11.53 -11.29
CA VAL A 168 12.04 -11.99 -9.92
C VAL A 168 12.69 -13.33 -9.61
N SER A 169 13.35 -13.45 -8.48
CA SER A 169 13.90 -14.74 -8.03
C SER A 169 13.52 -15.03 -6.59
N PHE A 170 13.46 -16.31 -6.23
CA PHE A 170 13.19 -16.73 -4.86
C PHE A 170 14.23 -17.75 -4.41
N THR A 171 14.79 -17.55 -3.22
CA THR A 171 15.74 -18.51 -2.63
C THR A 171 14.98 -19.48 -1.74
N PHE A 172 14.88 -20.74 -2.16
CA PHE A 172 14.24 -21.78 -1.37
C PHE A 172 15.11 -22.19 -0.17
N GLY A 173 14.50 -22.24 1.00
CA GLY A 173 15.15 -22.56 2.27
C GLY A 173 14.32 -22.04 3.46
N GLY A 174 14.32 -22.77 4.57
CA GLY A 174 13.55 -22.39 5.77
C GLY A 174 12.03 -22.51 5.57
N LEU A 175 11.29 -21.43 5.83
CA LEU A 175 9.82 -21.40 5.77
C LEU A 175 9.25 -21.22 4.36
N ASN A 176 10.09 -20.86 3.38
CA ASN A 176 9.66 -20.52 2.01
C ASN A 176 8.52 -19.48 1.98
N GLN A 177 8.66 -18.42 2.78
CA GLN A 177 7.69 -17.34 2.86
C GLN A 177 8.20 -16.07 2.24
N ALA A 178 7.29 -15.30 1.67
CA ALA A 178 7.58 -13.98 1.13
C ALA A 178 6.41 -13.00 1.28
N ARG A 179 6.75 -11.72 1.15
CA ARG A 179 5.83 -10.60 0.95
C ARG A 179 6.30 -9.81 -0.26
N PHE A 180 5.40 -9.12 -0.94
CA PHE A 180 5.82 -8.26 -2.05
C PHE A 180 6.57 -7.00 -1.58
N GLY A 181 6.25 -6.46 -0.41
CA GLY A 181 6.89 -5.23 0.08
C GLY A 181 6.52 -3.96 -0.69
N HIS A 182 5.65 -4.08 -1.70
CA HIS A 182 5.00 -2.99 -2.40
C HIS A 182 3.61 -3.45 -2.87
N PHE A 183 2.75 -2.49 -3.20
CA PHE A 183 1.44 -2.82 -3.78
C PHE A 183 1.65 -3.48 -5.14
N THR A 184 0.90 -4.53 -5.43
CA THR A 184 1.15 -5.36 -6.62
C THR A 184 -0.09 -5.48 -7.47
N LEU A 185 0.01 -5.11 -8.75
CA LEU A 185 -1.03 -5.39 -9.73
C LEU A 185 -0.98 -6.85 -10.16
N ALA A 186 -2.15 -7.47 -10.18
CA ALA A 186 -2.39 -8.78 -10.72
C ALA A 186 -3.68 -8.80 -11.55
N TYR A 187 -3.78 -9.77 -12.44
CA TYR A 187 -4.84 -9.87 -13.43
C TYR A 187 -5.50 -11.23 -13.36
N SER A 188 -6.82 -11.28 -13.54
CA SER A 188 -7.56 -12.56 -13.55
C SER A 188 -7.26 -13.44 -14.77
N ALA A 189 -6.86 -12.84 -15.89
CA ALA A 189 -6.54 -13.56 -17.11
C ALA A 189 -5.09 -14.05 -17.05
N LYS A 190 -4.90 -15.35 -17.33
CA LYS A 190 -3.55 -15.89 -17.48
C LYS A 190 -2.92 -15.29 -18.74
N PRO A 191 -1.75 -14.63 -18.64
CA PRO A 191 -1.11 -14.05 -19.81
C PRO A 191 -0.70 -15.13 -20.81
N GLN A 192 -0.80 -14.83 -22.10
CA GLN A 192 -0.49 -15.77 -23.17
C GLN A 192 1.04 -15.93 -23.27
N ALA A 193 1.53 -17.08 -22.79
CA ALA A 193 2.92 -17.55 -22.82
C ALA A 193 3.98 -16.48 -22.47
N ALA A 194 4.44 -16.49 -21.23
CA ALA A 194 5.66 -15.81 -20.86
C ALA A 194 6.78 -16.29 -21.80
N ASN A 195 7.31 -15.40 -22.64
CA ASN A 195 8.60 -15.63 -23.28
C ASN A 195 9.63 -15.93 -22.18
N ASP A 196 10.69 -16.68 -22.49
CA ASP A 196 11.74 -17.13 -21.53
C ASP A 196 12.39 -15.99 -20.68
N GLN A 197 12.09 -14.73 -20.98
CA GLN A 197 12.51 -13.51 -20.28
C GLN A 197 11.55 -13.06 -19.17
N HIS A 198 10.39 -13.68 -19.01
CA HIS A 198 9.41 -13.28 -18.01
C HIS A 198 9.05 -14.45 -17.11
N ILE A 199 8.92 -14.17 -15.82
CA ILE A 199 8.52 -15.11 -14.80
C ILE A 199 7.05 -14.86 -14.50
N LEU A 200 6.24 -15.91 -14.68
CA LEU A 200 4.84 -15.89 -14.32
C LEU A 200 4.69 -16.17 -12.83
N LEU A 201 4.01 -15.25 -12.14
CA LEU A 201 3.55 -15.44 -10.77
C LEU A 201 2.09 -15.89 -10.80
N THR A 202 1.82 -17.11 -10.34
CA THR A 202 0.47 -17.59 -10.08
C THR A 202 0.14 -17.36 -8.62
N ILE A 203 -0.79 -16.45 -8.34
CA ILE A 203 -1.01 -15.92 -7.00
C ILE A 203 -2.42 -16.28 -6.51
N HIS A 204 -2.48 -16.89 -5.34
CA HIS A 204 -3.72 -17.12 -4.58
C HIS A 204 -3.76 -16.14 -3.42
N THR A 205 -4.41 -15.00 -3.60
CA THR A 205 -4.44 -13.90 -2.61
C THR A 205 -5.73 -13.91 -1.78
N CYS A 206 -5.57 -13.66 -0.48
CA CYS A 206 -6.65 -13.41 0.48
C CYS A 206 -7.03 -11.94 0.59
N PHE A 207 -6.04 -11.05 0.41
CA PHE A 207 -6.15 -9.63 0.73
C PHE A 207 -6.21 -8.75 -0.53
N GLY A 208 -6.04 -9.33 -1.71
CA GLY A 208 -6.21 -8.67 -2.98
C GLY A 208 -7.62 -8.12 -3.16
N VAL A 209 -7.70 -6.88 -3.63
CA VAL A 209 -8.95 -6.19 -3.87
C VAL A 209 -9.20 -6.12 -5.37
N ALA A 210 -10.35 -6.64 -5.78
CA ALA A 210 -10.86 -6.50 -7.14
C ALA A 210 -11.36 -5.05 -7.34
N ILE A 211 -10.77 -4.34 -8.29
CA ILE A 211 -10.97 -2.90 -8.48
C ILE A 211 -11.62 -2.56 -9.81
N GLU A 212 -12.20 -3.54 -10.52
CA GLU A 212 -12.80 -3.32 -11.84
C GLU A 212 -13.86 -2.21 -11.85
N ASN A 213 -14.62 -2.05 -10.78
CA ASN A 213 -15.69 -1.05 -10.73
C ASN A 213 -15.17 0.39 -10.64
N PHE A 214 -13.89 0.57 -10.30
CA PHE A 214 -13.22 1.87 -10.27
C PHE A 214 -12.79 2.34 -11.66
N PHE A 215 -12.84 1.47 -12.67
CA PHE A 215 -12.38 1.78 -14.02
C PHE A 215 -13.45 1.42 -15.05
N ASP A 216 -13.32 1.93 -16.28
CA ASP A 216 -14.26 1.61 -17.34
C ASP A 216 -14.18 0.11 -17.71
N LYS A 217 -15.31 -0.45 -18.17
CA LYS A 217 -15.58 -1.89 -18.36
C LYS A 217 -14.58 -2.69 -19.23
N GLU A 218 -13.66 -2.01 -19.91
CA GLU A 218 -12.59 -2.64 -20.71
C GLU A 218 -11.33 -2.97 -19.89
N SER A 219 -11.28 -2.56 -18.62
CA SER A 219 -10.25 -3.02 -17.71
C SER A 219 -10.48 -4.50 -17.38
N GLU A 220 -9.62 -5.37 -17.93
CA GLU A 220 -9.44 -6.76 -17.48
C GLU A 220 -9.51 -6.80 -15.95
N ARG A 221 -10.18 -7.78 -15.32
CA ARG A 221 -10.37 -7.73 -13.86
C ARG A 221 -9.01 -7.59 -13.16
N ILE A 222 -8.74 -6.36 -12.70
CA ILE A 222 -7.51 -5.95 -12.06
C ILE A 222 -7.70 -6.20 -10.57
N ILE A 223 -6.71 -6.85 -9.98
CA ILE A 223 -6.62 -7.09 -8.55
C ILE A 223 -5.41 -6.32 -8.04
N LEU A 224 -5.62 -5.47 -7.04
CA LEU A 224 -4.53 -4.82 -6.33
C LEU A 224 -4.26 -5.56 -5.01
N ILE A 225 -3.06 -6.12 -4.89
CA ILE A 225 -2.60 -6.89 -3.74
C ILE A 225 -1.84 -5.95 -2.80
N PRO A 226 -2.16 -5.94 -1.48
CA PRO A 226 -1.43 -5.11 -0.53
C PRO A 226 -0.04 -5.67 -0.25
N LEU A 227 0.88 -4.79 0.15
CA LEU A 227 2.31 -5.09 0.28
C LEU A 227 2.70 -6.09 1.37
N ASN A 228 1.83 -6.29 2.34
CA ASN A 228 2.09 -6.94 3.63
C ASN A 228 1.51 -8.37 3.74
N GLU A 229 0.83 -8.84 2.70
CA GLU A 229 0.30 -10.20 2.66
C GLU A 229 1.45 -11.23 2.61
N ILE A 230 1.35 -12.25 3.45
CA ILE A 230 2.36 -13.31 3.54
C ILE A 230 1.94 -14.49 2.66
N PHE A 231 2.84 -14.88 1.76
CA PHE A 231 2.67 -16.00 0.85
C PHE A 231 3.66 -17.12 1.19
N ASN A 232 3.19 -18.36 1.11
CA ASN A 232 4.07 -19.51 0.93
C ASN A 232 4.41 -19.62 -0.55
N VAL A 233 5.71 -19.68 -0.86
CA VAL A 233 6.24 -19.70 -2.22
C VAL A 233 6.63 -21.12 -2.60
N SER A 234 6.20 -21.55 -3.78
CA SER A 234 6.58 -22.83 -4.38
C SER A 234 6.89 -22.64 -5.86
N GLN A 235 7.65 -23.57 -6.43
CA GLN A 235 7.98 -23.55 -7.85
C GLN A 235 6.90 -24.26 -8.67
N ASP A 236 6.55 -23.71 -9.83
CA ASP A 236 5.62 -24.34 -10.77
C ASP A 236 6.36 -25.41 -11.60
N GLY A 237 6.46 -26.61 -11.02
CA GLY A 237 7.12 -27.75 -11.63
C GLY A 237 8.61 -27.48 -11.91
N ALA A 238 9.03 -27.70 -13.16
CA ALA A 238 10.41 -27.49 -13.61
C ALA A 238 10.65 -26.10 -14.24
N SER A 239 9.64 -25.22 -14.23
CA SER A 239 9.76 -23.87 -14.79
C SER A 239 10.31 -22.87 -13.75
N ASN A 240 10.76 -21.70 -14.20
CA ASN A 240 11.13 -20.59 -13.30
C ASN A 240 9.90 -19.86 -12.73
N ASN A 241 8.69 -20.28 -13.08
CA ASN A 241 7.46 -19.67 -12.58
C ASN A 241 7.24 -20.01 -11.10
N LEU A 242 6.61 -19.08 -10.39
CA LEU A 242 6.37 -19.20 -8.96
C LEU A 242 4.87 -19.26 -8.68
N ILE A 243 4.50 -20.10 -7.71
CA ILE A 243 3.16 -20.17 -7.15
C ILE A 243 3.23 -19.57 -5.74
N LEU A 244 2.44 -18.52 -5.52
CA LEU A 244 2.33 -17.83 -4.24
C LEU A 244 0.97 -18.13 -3.62
N GLN A 245 0.98 -18.91 -2.55
CA GLN A 245 -0.23 -19.26 -1.80
C GLN A 245 -0.33 -18.37 -0.57
N SER A 246 -1.37 -17.55 -0.47
CA SER A 246 -1.60 -16.76 0.74
C SER A 246 -1.64 -17.65 1.97
N THR A 247 -1.12 -17.16 3.08
CA THR A 247 -1.23 -17.79 4.40
C THR A 247 -2.44 -17.28 5.19
N ASN A 248 -3.27 -16.43 4.59
CA ASN A 248 -4.35 -15.69 5.25
C ASN A 248 -3.86 -14.83 6.42
N LYS A 249 -2.63 -14.33 6.32
CA LYS A 249 -2.02 -13.44 7.30
C LYS A 249 -1.36 -12.26 6.62
N THR A 250 -1.38 -11.12 7.28
CA THR A 250 -0.47 -10.01 7.02
C THR A 250 0.47 -9.85 8.20
N CYS A 251 1.63 -9.25 7.97
CA CYS A 251 2.47 -8.76 9.05
C CYS A 251 3.09 -7.41 8.67
N SER A 252 3.45 -6.64 9.70
CA SER A 252 4.10 -5.34 9.55
C SER A 252 5.22 -5.15 10.57
N HIS A 253 6.26 -4.41 10.19
CA HIS A 253 7.30 -3.94 11.11
C HIS A 253 6.94 -2.61 11.75
N TYR A 254 6.07 -1.85 11.09
CA TYR A 254 5.64 -0.54 11.55
C TYR A 254 4.17 -0.54 11.97
N GLU A 255 3.89 0.18 13.05
CA GLU A 255 2.55 0.53 13.49
C GLU A 255 2.57 2.00 13.94
N CYS A 256 1.88 2.86 13.21
CA CYS A 256 1.76 4.28 13.50
C CYS A 256 3.10 5.02 13.58
N ALA A 257 4.01 4.75 12.63
CA ALA A 257 5.38 5.27 12.62
C ALA A 257 5.44 6.81 12.70
N PHE A 258 4.52 7.46 11.99
CA PHE A 258 4.36 8.91 11.98
C PHE A 258 4.14 9.50 13.38
N LEU A 259 3.37 8.80 14.21
CA LEU A 259 3.03 9.20 15.57
C LEU A 259 4.06 8.77 16.62
N GLY A 260 5.18 8.17 16.19
CA GLY A 260 6.24 7.72 17.11
C GLY A 260 6.44 6.22 17.15
N GLY A 261 5.65 5.43 16.40
CA GLY A 261 5.87 4.00 16.26
C GLY A 261 7.29 3.68 15.78
N LEU A 262 7.96 2.76 16.45
CA LEU A 262 9.30 2.30 16.10
C LEU A 262 9.20 1.04 15.24
N LYS A 263 10.23 0.81 14.40
CA LYS A 263 10.39 -0.44 13.67
C LYS A 263 10.59 -1.58 14.66
N THR A 264 9.80 -2.65 14.55
CA THR A 264 10.06 -3.88 15.28
C THR A 264 11.17 -4.69 14.61
N GLU A 265 11.89 -5.49 15.40
CA GLU A 265 12.96 -6.35 14.86
C GLU A 265 12.40 -7.44 13.94
N ASN A 266 11.25 -8.01 14.32
CA ASN A 266 10.55 -9.02 13.55
C ASN A 266 9.25 -8.45 12.97
N CYS A 267 8.82 -9.01 11.85
CA CYS A 267 7.50 -8.72 11.30
C CYS A 267 6.40 -9.23 12.25
N VAL A 268 5.52 -8.35 12.70
CA VAL A 268 4.46 -8.68 13.65
C VAL A 268 3.20 -9.06 12.89
N GLU A 269 2.72 -10.29 13.07
CA GLU A 269 1.47 -10.76 12.46
C GLU A 269 0.27 -9.93 12.95
N ASN A 270 -0.58 -9.51 12.02
CA ASN A 270 -1.81 -8.79 12.32
C ASN A 270 -2.97 -9.78 12.42
N THR A 271 -3.50 -9.97 13.63
CA THR A 271 -4.56 -10.96 13.92
C THR A 271 -5.97 -10.39 13.85
N GLU A 272 -6.10 -9.06 13.87
CA GLU A 272 -7.40 -8.38 13.80
C GLU A 272 -7.61 -7.82 12.40
N HIS A 273 -8.61 -8.36 11.70
CA HIS A 273 -9.03 -7.89 10.39
C HIS A 273 -10.47 -7.41 10.51
N HIS A 274 -10.66 -6.10 10.71
CA HIS A 274 -11.99 -5.52 10.72
C HIS A 274 -12.60 -5.64 9.32
N LEU A 275 -13.65 -6.43 9.19
CA LEU A 275 -14.40 -6.52 7.95
C LEU A 275 -15.23 -5.24 7.75
N PRO A 276 -15.25 -4.68 6.53
CA PRO A 276 -16.06 -3.50 6.25
C PRO A 276 -17.55 -3.81 6.40
N ILE A 277 -18.28 -2.91 7.07
CA ILE A 277 -19.74 -2.98 7.18
C ILE A 277 -20.34 -2.22 5.99
N TYR A 278 -21.01 -2.96 5.10
CA TYR A 278 -21.84 -2.38 4.04
C TYR A 278 -23.26 -2.18 4.58
N ILE A 279 -23.75 -0.94 4.67
CA ILE A 279 -25.18 -0.70 4.93
C ILE A 279 -25.89 -0.61 3.59
N TYR A 280 -26.71 -1.62 3.31
CA TYR A 280 -27.64 -1.61 2.19
C TYR A 280 -28.91 -0.86 2.61
N SER A 281 -29.34 0.11 1.83
CA SER A 281 -30.72 0.64 1.88
C SER A 281 -31.47 0.18 0.63
N PRO A 282 -32.19 -0.96 0.67
CA PRO A 282 -33.14 -1.30 -0.37
C PRO A 282 -34.44 -0.53 -0.18
N GLY A 283 -34.81 0.23 -1.20
CA GLY A 283 -36.21 0.32 -1.62
C GLY A 283 -36.97 1.59 -1.24
N GLU A 284 -37.10 2.50 -2.19
CA GLU A 284 -38.42 3.01 -2.60
C GLU A 284 -38.44 3.03 -4.13
N LYS A 285 -38.96 1.96 -4.72
CA LYS A 285 -39.59 1.99 -6.03
C LYS A 285 -41.04 1.57 -5.80
N ASP A 286 -41.93 2.54 -5.94
CA ASP A 286 -43.38 2.36 -6.04
C ASP A 286 -43.74 1.24 -7.02
N GLN A 287 -44.50 0.24 -6.57
CA GLN A 287 -45.63 -0.34 -7.32
C GLN A 287 -46.70 -0.84 -6.33
N ASN A 288 -47.90 -0.27 -6.48
CA ASN A 288 -49.16 -0.66 -5.84
C ASN A 288 -49.53 -2.13 -6.10
N LEU A 289 -50.10 -2.83 -5.09
CA LEU A 289 -51.36 -3.57 -5.21
C LEU A 289 -51.87 -4.07 -3.84
N GLU A 290 -53.03 -3.52 -3.45
CA GLU A 290 -54.17 -4.10 -2.71
C GLU A 290 -53.99 -4.84 -1.35
N ASP A 291 -54.61 -4.26 -0.31
CA ASP A 291 -54.99 -4.88 0.97
C ASP A 291 -56.02 -6.02 0.78
N PRO A 292 -56.02 -7.02 1.69
CA PRO A 292 -57.15 -7.05 2.61
C PRO A 292 -56.82 -7.36 4.08
N GLU A 293 -57.72 -6.87 4.92
CA GLU A 293 -57.71 -6.71 6.37
C GLU A 293 -57.94 -8.00 7.20
N VAL A 294 -57.53 -7.94 8.48
CA VAL A 294 -58.00 -8.68 9.68
C VAL A 294 -57.38 -10.07 10.00
N LYS A 295 -56.58 -10.18 11.08
CA LYS A 295 -56.99 -10.61 12.45
C LYS A 295 -55.78 -10.87 13.39
N SER A 296 -55.93 -10.38 14.62
CA SER A 296 -55.09 -10.59 15.80
C SER A 296 -55.17 -12.00 16.40
N GLN A 297 -54.03 -12.55 16.87
CA GLN A 297 -53.90 -13.45 18.05
C GLN A 297 -52.41 -13.79 18.26
N GLU A 298 -51.74 -13.23 19.27
CA GLU A 298 -51.59 -13.78 20.63
C GLU A 298 -50.58 -14.96 20.68
N SER A 299 -49.36 -14.69 21.18
CA SER A 299 -48.38 -15.71 21.53
C SER A 299 -48.40 -16.00 23.03
N THR A 300 -48.60 -17.29 23.32
CA THR A 300 -48.63 -17.95 24.63
C THR A 300 -47.25 -17.95 25.32
N VAL A 301 -47.13 -17.25 26.46
CA VAL A 301 -46.83 -17.72 27.86
C VAL A 301 -46.05 -19.07 27.98
N LEU A 302 -45.02 -19.35 28.80
CA LEU A 302 -44.63 -19.05 30.20
C LEU A 302 -43.17 -19.59 30.42
N PHE A 303 -42.26 -19.01 31.22
CA PHE A 303 -42.03 -19.17 32.68
C PHE A 303 -40.85 -18.21 33.03
N GLY A 304 -40.86 -17.32 34.05
CA GLY A 304 -41.20 -17.49 35.47
C GLY A 304 -39.99 -18.11 36.19
N MET A 305 -39.21 -17.44 37.06
CA MET A 305 -39.59 -16.76 38.29
C MET A 305 -38.42 -15.92 38.88
N THR A 306 -38.80 -14.77 39.48
CA THR A 306 -38.32 -14.14 40.75
C THR A 306 -36.83 -13.83 40.92
N GLY A 307 -36.35 -12.62 41.25
CA GLY A 307 -36.94 -11.49 41.97
C GLY A 307 -36.37 -11.42 43.39
N HIS A 308 -35.47 -10.47 43.68
CA HIS A 308 -35.39 -9.77 44.98
C HIS A 308 -34.46 -8.53 44.94
N GLU A 309 -35.04 -7.40 45.31
CA GLU A 309 -34.43 -6.12 45.70
C GLU A 309 -33.91 -6.21 47.15
N PRO A 310 -32.96 -5.34 47.57
CA PRO A 310 -33.23 -4.60 48.81
C PRO A 310 -32.71 -3.14 48.85
N THR A 311 -33.64 -2.22 49.17
CA THR A 311 -33.66 -1.25 50.29
C THR A 311 -32.36 -0.53 50.74
N GLN A 312 -32.42 0.82 50.76
CA GLN A 312 -31.56 1.76 51.55
C GLN A 312 -31.77 1.55 53.08
N ILE A 313 -30.86 1.86 54.03
CA ILE A 313 -30.37 3.17 54.57
C ILE A 313 -29.09 2.93 55.48
N PRO A 314 -28.51 3.89 56.26
CA PRO A 314 -27.26 4.64 56.00
C PRO A 314 -26.06 4.39 56.98
N GLY A 315 -24.88 4.91 56.60
CA GLY A 315 -23.93 5.53 57.54
C GLY A 315 -22.83 4.65 58.15
N MET A 316 -21.61 4.73 57.60
CA MET A 316 -20.37 4.63 58.39
C MET A 316 -19.21 5.28 57.61
N THR A 317 -18.38 6.02 58.32
CA THR A 317 -17.38 6.94 57.76
C THR A 317 -15.96 6.48 58.14
N ILE A 318 -15.00 6.71 57.21
CA ILE A 318 -13.51 6.87 57.37
C ILE A 318 -12.66 5.56 57.39
N PRO A 319 -11.41 5.50 56.83
CA PRO A 319 -10.61 6.54 56.14
C PRO A 319 -10.13 6.22 54.70
N GLU A 320 -9.76 7.30 54.02
CA GLU A 320 -9.00 7.35 52.78
C GLU A 320 -7.61 6.72 52.90
N THR A 321 -7.24 5.86 51.96
CA THR A 321 -5.85 5.48 51.70
C THR A 321 -5.34 6.29 50.52
N PHE A 322 -4.57 7.35 50.80
CA PHE A 322 -3.84 8.10 49.79
C PHE A 322 -2.86 7.17 49.05
N SER A 323 -3.16 6.87 47.79
CA SER A 323 -2.19 6.28 46.86
C SER A 323 -1.72 7.39 45.93
N LEU A 324 -0.45 7.81 46.11
CA LEU A 324 0.24 8.72 45.22
C LEU A 324 0.27 8.12 43.79
N PRO A 325 -0.08 8.88 42.73
CA PRO A 325 0.06 8.37 41.38
C PRO A 325 1.54 8.33 41.01
N ALA A 326 2.03 7.13 40.66
CA ALA A 326 3.27 6.98 39.93
C ALA A 326 3.15 7.74 38.59
N PRO A 327 4.19 8.46 38.13
CA PRO A 327 4.13 9.12 36.83
C PRO A 327 4.08 8.05 35.73
N GLY A 328 2.97 7.98 35.02
CA GLY A 328 2.89 7.24 33.77
C GLY A 328 3.86 7.82 32.73
N PRO A 329 4.29 7.03 31.73
CA PRO A 329 5.19 7.51 30.70
C PRO A 329 4.57 8.69 29.96
N VAL A 330 5.32 9.79 29.94
CA VAL A 330 4.95 11.03 29.24
C VAL A 330 4.88 10.73 27.73
N PRO A 331 3.80 11.06 27.03
CA PRO A 331 3.73 10.93 25.58
C PRO A 331 4.80 11.84 24.94
N VAL A 332 5.70 11.25 24.15
CA VAL A 332 6.63 12.02 23.33
C VAL A 332 5.81 12.81 22.30
N PRO A 333 5.90 14.14 22.25
CA PRO A 333 5.18 14.92 21.25
C PRO A 333 5.69 14.56 19.86
N GLY A 334 4.77 14.22 18.95
CA GLY A 334 5.06 14.18 17.52
C GLY A 334 5.58 15.55 17.05
N PRO A 335 6.38 15.59 15.96
CA PRO A 335 6.99 16.83 15.50
C PRO A 335 5.92 17.91 15.27
N LYS A 336 6.10 19.07 15.92
CA LYS A 336 5.15 20.21 15.85
C LYS A 336 5.23 20.98 14.53
N THR A 337 6.25 20.72 13.74
CA THR A 337 6.51 21.32 12.43
C THR A 337 7.31 20.31 11.62
N HIS A 338 6.76 19.86 10.49
CA HIS A 338 7.59 19.24 9.46
C HIS A 338 8.62 20.26 9.01
N PRO A 339 9.89 19.88 8.82
CA PRO A 339 10.77 20.71 8.04
C PRO A 339 10.14 20.76 6.64
N SER A 340 9.60 21.92 6.27
CA SER A 340 9.35 22.22 4.87
C SER A 340 10.61 21.83 4.11
N ALA A 341 10.45 21.06 3.03
CA ALA A 341 11.51 20.85 2.05
C ALA A 341 11.82 22.21 1.39
N SER A 342 12.53 23.07 2.13
CA SER A 342 13.19 24.24 1.61
C SER A 342 14.32 23.70 0.75
N CYS A 343 14.09 23.71 -0.56
CA CYS A 343 15.12 23.51 -1.56
C CYS A 343 16.24 24.52 -1.29
N GLY A 344 17.25 24.12 -0.53
CA GLY A 344 18.53 24.79 -0.54
C GLY A 344 19.05 24.73 -1.96
N LYS A 345 19.17 25.89 -2.61
CA LYS A 345 19.88 26.05 -3.88
C LYS A 345 21.28 25.43 -3.74
N MET A 346 21.42 24.17 -4.12
CA MET A 346 22.70 23.63 -4.55
C MET A 346 22.88 24.14 -5.98
N LEU A 347 23.81 25.09 -6.13
CA LEU A 347 24.30 25.56 -7.41
C LEU A 347 24.84 24.36 -8.20
N LEU A 348 24.01 23.81 -9.09
CA LEU A 348 24.47 23.01 -10.21
C LEU A 348 25.27 23.94 -11.15
N PRO A 349 26.48 23.56 -11.60
CA PRO A 349 27.15 24.28 -12.68
C PRO A 349 26.33 24.13 -13.97
N PRO A 350 26.36 25.12 -14.89
CA PRO A 350 25.50 25.10 -16.06
C PRO A 350 26.05 24.09 -17.07
N LEU A 351 25.44 22.91 -17.15
CA LEU A 351 25.60 22.00 -18.30
C LEU A 351 24.67 22.48 -19.42
N GLY A 352 24.97 23.68 -19.94
CA GLY A 352 24.49 24.14 -21.22
C GLY A 352 25.63 24.03 -22.24
N THR A 353 25.37 23.38 -23.37
CA THR A 353 26.15 23.46 -24.64
C THR A 353 27.24 22.41 -24.92
N PHE A 354 27.05 21.12 -24.59
CA PHE A 354 27.96 20.06 -25.14
C PHE A 354 27.31 18.83 -25.78
N ILE A 355 25.98 18.76 -25.90
CA ILE A 355 25.30 17.65 -26.60
C ILE A 355 24.89 18.07 -28.01
N ILE A 356 25.86 18.31 -28.90
CA ILE A 356 25.63 18.24 -30.36
C ILE A 356 26.79 17.54 -31.11
N LEU A 357 27.97 17.31 -30.50
CA LEU A 357 29.15 16.83 -31.27
C LEU A 357 29.55 15.36 -31.13
N ILE A 358 28.83 14.52 -30.38
CA ILE A 358 29.25 13.11 -30.16
C ILE A 358 28.45 12.09 -31.02
N SER A 359 27.42 12.51 -31.76
CA SER A 359 26.72 11.62 -32.69
C SER A 359 27.51 11.30 -33.96
N ALA A 360 28.54 12.09 -34.31
CA ALA A 360 29.34 11.85 -35.51
C ALA A 360 30.50 10.84 -35.31
N SER A 361 30.95 10.61 -34.07
CA SER A 361 32.10 9.72 -33.82
C SER A 361 31.73 8.25 -33.62
N ALA A 362 30.48 7.94 -33.23
CA ALA A 362 30.04 6.56 -33.05
C ALA A 362 29.77 5.83 -34.39
N VAL A 363 29.46 6.57 -35.47
CA VAL A 363 29.18 5.97 -36.79
C VAL A 363 30.47 5.52 -37.50
N ASN A 364 31.61 6.16 -37.24
CA ASN A 364 32.88 5.80 -37.88
C ASN A 364 33.60 4.60 -37.22
N LEU A 365 33.19 4.16 -36.02
CA LEU A 365 33.80 3.00 -35.37
C LEU A 365 33.19 1.66 -35.83
N PHE A 366 32.01 1.68 -36.46
CA PHE A 366 31.31 0.48 -36.96
C PHE A 366 31.68 0.06 -38.39
N VAL A 367 32.54 0.81 -39.09
CA VAL A 367 32.95 0.51 -40.48
C VAL A 367 34.35 -0.13 -40.57
N ALA A 368 35.05 -0.32 -39.44
CA ALA A 368 36.44 -0.80 -39.44
C ALA A 368 36.71 -2.02 -38.52
N LEU A 369 35.71 -2.87 -38.30
CA LEU A 369 35.88 -4.16 -37.61
C LEU A 369 35.23 -5.31 -38.39
#